data_AF-A0A520H223-F1
#
_entry.id   AF-A0A520H223-F1
#
_cell.length_a   1.000
_cell.length_b   1.000
_cell.length_c   1.000
_cell.angle_alpha   90.00
_cell.angle_beta   90.00
_cell.angle_gamma   90.00
#
_symmetry.space_group_name_H-M   'P 1'
#
loop_
_entity.id
_entity.type
_entity.pdbx_description
1 polymer ?
#
loop_
_entity_poly.entity_id
_entity_poly.type
_entity_poly.pdbx_seq_one_letter_code
_entity_poly.pdbx_strand_id
1 'polypeptide(L)'
;GHPVRATVSDMGPLLLGRMLDLNETQAGVLDLVFRIADDHGLLLLDLKDLRAMLQHVGDNASRFTTAYGNVSAASIGAIQRGLLRIEGQGGDRFFGEPMLDIQDFMQTVDGRGVVNVLAADRLMNAPRLYATFLLWMLSELFEQLPEIGDPEQPRLAFFFDEAHLLFKDAPKALVERIELVVRLVRSKGVGVYFVTQNPLDIPDAVLAQLGNRVQHALRAFTPRDQKAVKAAASTMRPHPGLDLEAAITELAVGEALVSLLDEKGRPSVTERVFVLPPGSRLGPLTADERQALRAGSLVAGVYEQTVDRESAYEKLQERTTATSGAPSPSPPATPASSPAPEDSGAAGGGLMGGLNDLLFGHTGPRGGKHDGLAQTMARSAVRTIGTSVGREILRGVLGGIFGGKKRR
;
A
#
# COMPACT_ATOMS: atom_id res chain seq x y z
N GLY A 1 14.73 -13.84 -5.68
CA GLY A 1 14.88 -14.03 -4.23
C GLY A 1 13.58 -14.55 -3.69
N HIS A 2 13.26 -14.20 -2.46
CA HIS A 2 11.91 -14.32 -1.92
C HIS A 2 11.00 -13.26 -2.58
N PRO A 3 9.73 -13.57 -2.90
CA PRO A 3 8.79 -12.58 -3.43
C PRO A 3 8.56 -11.46 -2.41
N VAL A 4 8.50 -10.21 -2.88
CA VAL A 4 8.09 -9.07 -2.05
C VAL A 4 6.68 -8.69 -2.45
N ARG A 5 5.79 -8.61 -1.47
CA ARG A 5 4.39 -8.21 -1.68
C ARG A 5 3.99 -7.06 -0.76
N ALA A 6 3.04 -6.27 -1.25
CA ALA A 6 2.30 -5.26 -0.49
C ALA A 6 0.81 -5.50 -0.71
N THR A 7 -0.06 -5.09 0.22
CA THR A 7 -1.51 -5.15 -0.04
C THR A 7 -2.01 -3.85 -0.66
N VAL A 8 -3.12 -3.90 -1.39
CA VAL A 8 -3.73 -2.70 -1.98
C VAL A 8 -4.17 -1.71 -0.89
N SER A 9 -4.74 -2.20 0.20
CA SER A 9 -5.13 -1.40 1.36
C SER A 9 -3.94 -0.67 1.98
N ASP A 10 -2.80 -1.35 2.10
CA ASP A 10 -1.61 -0.80 2.73
C ASP A 10 -0.89 0.23 1.85
N MET A 11 -0.88 -0.02 0.53
CA MET A 11 -0.38 0.95 -0.46
C MET A 11 -1.20 2.25 -0.46
N GLY A 12 -2.52 2.12 -0.31
CA GLY A 12 -3.43 3.26 -0.25
C GLY A 12 -3.65 3.98 -1.59
N PRO A 13 -4.65 4.87 -1.64
CA PRO A 13 -5.09 5.47 -2.90
C PRO A 13 -4.10 6.47 -3.50
N LEU A 14 -3.30 7.16 -2.68
CA LEU A 14 -2.31 8.15 -3.15
C LEU A 14 -1.19 7.48 -3.97
N LEU A 15 -0.58 6.42 -3.43
CA LEU A 15 0.52 5.72 -4.08
C LEU A 15 0.04 4.92 -5.30
N LEU A 16 -1.16 4.33 -5.22
CA LEU A 16 -1.82 3.69 -6.35
C LEU A 16 -2.19 4.69 -7.45
N GLY A 17 -2.65 5.89 -7.08
CA GLY A 17 -2.94 6.96 -8.02
C GLY A 17 -1.72 7.33 -8.88
N ARG A 18 -0.54 7.44 -8.26
CA ARG A 18 0.72 7.62 -9.00
C ARG A 18 1.06 6.42 -9.88
N MET A 19 0.96 5.21 -9.32
CA MET A 19 1.27 3.98 -10.05
C MET A 19 0.44 3.85 -11.32
N LEU A 20 -0.84 4.19 -11.22
CA LEU A 20 -1.83 4.13 -12.31
C LEU A 20 -1.83 5.37 -13.21
N ASP A 21 -1.07 6.41 -12.84
CA ASP A 21 -0.99 7.69 -13.56
C ASP A 21 -2.33 8.40 -13.68
N LEU A 22 -3.02 8.48 -12.55
CA LEU A 22 -4.33 9.08 -12.45
C LEU A 22 -4.23 10.60 -12.42
N ASN A 23 -5.16 11.26 -13.13
CA ASN A 23 -5.37 12.69 -12.94
C ASN A 23 -6.09 12.98 -11.61
N GLU A 24 -6.19 14.25 -11.23
CA GLU A 24 -6.79 14.67 -9.95
C GLU A 24 -8.23 14.16 -9.75
N THR A 25 -9.05 14.16 -10.80
CA THR A 25 -10.42 13.65 -10.73
C THR A 25 -10.47 12.13 -10.53
N GLN A 26 -9.60 11.39 -11.18
CA GLN A 26 -9.50 9.94 -11.03
C GLN A 26 -8.92 9.56 -9.67
N ALA A 27 -7.93 10.30 -9.18
CA ALA A 27 -7.38 10.13 -7.84
C ALA A 27 -8.45 10.34 -6.77
N GLY A 28 -9.26 11.41 -6.86
CA GLY A 28 -10.36 11.64 -5.93
C GLY A 28 -11.45 10.56 -5.96
N VAL A 29 -11.71 9.95 -7.13
CA VAL A 29 -12.60 8.77 -7.22
C VAL A 29 -11.96 7.55 -6.55
N LEU A 30 -10.65 7.33 -6.72
CA LEU A 30 -9.95 6.24 -6.05
C LEU A 30 -9.97 6.41 -4.52
N ASP A 31 -9.73 7.63 -4.01
CA ASP A 31 -9.84 7.95 -2.58
C ASP A 31 -11.24 7.61 -2.03
N LEU A 32 -12.28 7.95 -2.79
CA LEU A 32 -13.67 7.65 -2.43
C LEU A 32 -13.94 6.15 -2.38
N VAL A 33 -13.42 5.37 -3.34
CA VAL A 33 -13.55 3.91 -3.37
C VAL A 33 -12.90 3.28 -2.13
N PHE A 34 -11.72 3.76 -1.75
CA PHE A 34 -11.04 3.32 -0.53
C PHE A 34 -11.86 3.63 0.73
N ARG A 35 -12.37 4.86 0.82
CA ARG A 35 -13.20 5.28 1.96
C ARG A 35 -14.47 4.43 2.10
N ILE A 36 -15.13 4.09 1.00
CA ILE A 36 -16.29 3.20 1.01
C ILE A 36 -15.87 1.78 1.46
N ALA A 37 -14.71 1.28 1.00
CA ALA A 37 -14.22 -0.02 1.43
C ALA A 37 -14.03 -0.07 2.96
N ASP A 38 -13.39 0.96 3.51
CA ASP A 38 -13.11 1.07 4.94
C ASP A 38 -14.41 1.18 5.77
N ASP A 39 -15.33 2.06 5.38
CA ASP A 39 -16.61 2.26 6.08
C ASP A 39 -17.47 0.98 6.10
N HIS A 40 -17.28 0.09 5.12
CA HIS A 40 -17.98 -1.19 5.01
C HIS A 40 -17.15 -2.40 5.48
N GLY A 41 -15.94 -2.20 6.01
CA GLY A 41 -15.07 -3.28 6.49
C GLY A 41 -14.64 -4.27 5.41
N LEU A 42 -14.46 -3.79 4.17
CA LEU A 42 -14.05 -4.57 3.01
C LEU A 42 -12.53 -4.44 2.82
N LEU A 43 -11.81 -5.55 2.94
CA LEU A 43 -10.35 -5.57 2.81
C LEU A 43 -9.96 -5.55 1.33
N LEU A 44 -9.04 -4.67 0.95
CA LEU A 44 -8.45 -4.63 -0.39
C LEU A 44 -7.07 -5.27 -0.32
N LEU A 45 -6.95 -6.56 -0.57
CA LEU A 45 -5.68 -7.28 -0.46
C LEU A 45 -4.94 -7.24 -1.80
N ASP A 46 -5.63 -7.58 -2.89
CA ASP A 46 -5.04 -7.68 -4.22
C ASP A 46 -5.73 -6.78 -5.27
N LEU A 47 -5.33 -6.90 -6.53
CA LEU A 47 -5.91 -6.12 -7.64
C LEU A 47 -7.33 -6.58 -8.03
N LYS A 48 -7.72 -7.82 -7.72
CA LYS A 48 -9.09 -8.31 -7.96
C LYS A 48 -10.06 -7.65 -6.99
N ASP A 49 -9.65 -7.48 -5.73
CA ASP A 49 -10.42 -6.76 -4.72
C ASP A 49 -10.72 -5.34 -5.14
N LEU A 50 -9.69 -4.60 -5.54
CA LEU A 50 -9.86 -3.21 -5.96
C LEU A 50 -10.78 -3.12 -7.17
N ARG A 51 -10.65 -4.05 -8.12
CA ARG A 51 -11.51 -4.11 -9.29
C ARG A 51 -12.97 -4.39 -8.92
N ALA A 52 -13.20 -5.33 -8.01
CA ALA A 52 -14.54 -5.63 -7.50
C ALA A 52 -15.15 -4.45 -6.75
N MET A 53 -14.36 -3.75 -5.94
CA MET A 53 -14.81 -2.53 -5.26
C MET A 53 -15.12 -1.41 -6.25
N LEU A 54 -14.28 -1.18 -7.27
CA LEU A 54 -14.55 -0.21 -8.33
C LEU A 54 -15.86 -0.53 -9.07
N GLN A 55 -16.09 -1.81 -9.37
CA GLN A 55 -17.34 -2.27 -9.99
C GLN A 55 -18.54 -2.02 -9.07
N HIS A 56 -18.43 -2.41 -7.80
CA HIS A 56 -19.49 -2.21 -6.80
C HIS A 56 -19.86 -0.74 -6.64
N VAL A 57 -18.87 0.15 -6.53
CA VAL A 57 -19.09 1.60 -6.44
C VAL A 57 -19.71 2.15 -7.72
N GLY A 58 -19.30 1.65 -8.89
CA GLY A 58 -19.88 2.05 -10.17
C GLY A 58 -21.36 1.66 -10.30
N ASP A 59 -21.69 0.41 -9.98
CA ASP A 59 -23.06 -0.12 -10.07
C ASP A 59 -24.00 0.53 -9.05
N ASN A 60 -23.45 1.05 -7.95
CA ASN A 60 -24.21 1.68 -6.86
C ASN A 60 -23.93 3.19 -6.73
N ALA A 61 -23.40 3.85 -7.77
CA ALA A 61 -22.91 5.23 -7.69
C ALA A 61 -23.97 6.22 -7.17
N SER A 62 -25.24 6.04 -7.54
CA SER A 62 -26.35 6.88 -7.08
C SER A 62 -26.56 6.84 -5.56
N ARG A 63 -26.31 5.69 -4.93
CA ARG A 63 -26.42 5.51 -3.47
C ARG A 63 -25.27 6.17 -2.73
N PHE A 64 -24.07 6.15 -3.31
CA PHE A 64 -22.87 6.72 -2.69
C PHE A 64 -22.75 8.24 -2.92
N THR A 65 -23.37 8.77 -3.98
CA THR A 65 -23.22 10.18 -4.39
C THR A 65 -23.53 11.18 -3.27
N THR A 66 -24.59 10.94 -2.50
CA THR A 66 -25.01 11.87 -1.44
C THR A 66 -24.04 11.91 -0.25
N ALA A 67 -23.45 10.76 0.11
CA ALA A 67 -22.60 10.64 1.29
C ALA A 67 -21.12 10.95 1.00
N TYR A 68 -20.65 10.60 -0.20
CA TYR A 68 -19.23 10.62 -0.53
C TYR A 68 -18.88 11.58 -1.67
N GLY A 69 -19.85 11.98 -2.50
CA GLY A 69 -19.63 12.79 -3.69
C GLY A 69 -19.79 12.01 -4.99
N ASN A 70 -19.78 12.74 -6.10
CA ASN A 70 -20.10 12.16 -7.41
C ASN A 70 -18.99 11.23 -7.92
N VAL A 71 -19.38 10.05 -8.38
CA VAL A 71 -18.46 9.07 -9.00
C VAL A 71 -18.83 8.91 -10.47
N SER A 72 -17.94 9.35 -11.38
CA SER A 72 -18.18 9.20 -12.81
C SER A 72 -17.81 7.81 -13.30
N ALA A 73 -18.66 7.20 -14.15
CA ALA A 73 -18.35 5.92 -14.80
C ALA A 73 -17.09 6.01 -15.68
N ALA A 74 -16.81 7.18 -16.25
CA ALA A 74 -15.59 7.42 -17.03
C ALA A 74 -14.31 7.29 -16.18
N SER A 75 -14.32 7.83 -14.95
CA SER A 75 -13.20 7.70 -14.01
C SER A 75 -13.00 6.26 -13.58
N ILE A 76 -14.07 5.53 -13.24
CA ILE A 76 -13.98 4.10 -12.88
C ILE A 76 -13.36 3.30 -14.03
N GLY A 77 -13.85 3.48 -15.25
CA GLY A 77 -13.31 2.78 -16.42
C GLY A 77 -11.84 3.12 -16.71
N ALA A 78 -11.41 4.36 -16.45
CA ALA A 78 -10.01 4.75 -16.57
C ALA A 78 -9.12 4.04 -15.54
N ILE A 79 -9.55 3.99 -14.27
CA ILE A 79 -8.83 3.29 -13.19
C ILE A 79 -8.74 1.79 -13.51
N GLN A 80 -9.84 1.15 -13.90
CA GLN A 80 -9.87 -0.27 -14.26
C GLN A 80 -8.89 -0.61 -15.41
N ARG A 81 -8.80 0.23 -16.45
CA ARG A 81 -7.79 0.06 -17.52
C ARG A 81 -6.36 0.23 -17.01
N GLY A 82 -6.15 1.12 -16.04
CA GLY A 82 -4.87 1.25 -15.34
C GLY A 82 -4.48 -0.05 -14.63
N LEU A 83 -5.41 -0.64 -13.89
CA LEU A 83 -5.18 -1.89 -13.16
C LEU A 83 -4.80 -3.03 -14.11
N LEU A 84 -5.51 -3.18 -15.24
CA LEU A 84 -5.19 -4.20 -16.25
C LEU A 84 -3.77 -4.06 -16.81
N ARG A 85 -3.29 -2.82 -17.00
CA ARG A 85 -1.93 -2.57 -17.46
C ARG A 85 -0.90 -2.98 -16.40
N ILE A 86 -1.16 -2.71 -15.12
CA ILE A 86 -0.29 -3.11 -14.02
C ILE A 86 -0.26 -4.63 -13.84
N GLU A 87 -1.39 -5.31 -14.00
CA GLU A 87 -1.46 -6.77 -14.03
C GLU A 87 -0.60 -7.36 -15.15
N GLY A 88 -0.67 -6.80 -16.35
CA GLY A 88 0.21 -7.19 -17.46
C GLY A 88 1.70 -7.00 -17.19
N GLN A 89 2.06 -6.14 -16.23
CA GLN A 89 3.44 -5.89 -15.77
C GLN A 89 3.84 -6.76 -14.55
N GLY A 90 2.98 -7.69 -14.11
CA GLY A 90 3.24 -8.56 -12.98
C GLY A 90 2.72 -8.04 -11.64
N GLY A 91 1.81 -7.07 -11.64
CA GLY A 91 1.18 -6.53 -10.43
C GLY A 91 0.40 -7.56 -9.62
N ASP A 92 -0.12 -8.61 -10.27
CA ASP A 92 -0.77 -9.77 -9.64
C ASP A 92 0.16 -10.55 -8.70
N ARG A 93 1.47 -10.47 -8.90
CA ARG A 93 2.47 -11.10 -8.02
C ARG A 93 2.95 -10.19 -6.92
N PHE A 94 2.80 -8.87 -7.11
CA PHE A 94 3.23 -7.84 -6.18
C PHE A 94 2.15 -7.50 -5.15
N PHE A 95 0.88 -7.46 -5.57
CA PHE A 95 -0.22 -7.21 -4.65
C PHE A 95 -0.78 -8.51 -4.08
N GLY A 96 -0.68 -8.69 -2.76
CA GLY A 96 -1.22 -9.87 -2.06
C GLY A 96 -0.48 -10.19 -0.76
N GLU A 97 -0.73 -11.38 -0.23
CA GLU A 97 -0.18 -11.85 1.06
C GLU A 97 0.76 -13.07 0.90
N PRO A 98 1.73 -13.27 1.83
CA PRO A 98 2.04 -12.42 2.96
C PRO A 98 2.72 -11.13 2.50
N MET A 99 2.30 -10.03 3.11
CA MET A 99 2.95 -8.74 2.97
C MET A 99 4.35 -8.80 3.56
N LEU A 100 5.29 -8.06 2.97
CA LEU A 100 6.65 -7.92 3.51
C LEU A 100 6.59 -7.38 4.95
N ASP A 101 7.20 -8.11 5.87
CA ASP A 101 7.47 -7.62 7.22
C ASP A 101 8.80 -6.85 7.22
N ILE A 102 8.73 -5.56 7.53
CA ILE A 102 9.90 -4.69 7.60
C ILE A 102 10.90 -5.16 8.66
N GLN A 103 10.44 -5.85 9.71
CA GLN A 103 11.32 -6.43 10.75
C GLN A 103 12.29 -7.45 10.19
N ASP A 104 11.95 -8.13 9.08
CA ASP A 104 12.84 -9.09 8.45
C ASP A 104 14.10 -8.45 7.86
N PHE A 105 14.08 -7.14 7.55
CA PHE A 105 15.29 -6.44 7.11
C PHE A 105 16.27 -6.11 8.23
N MET A 106 15.82 -6.14 9.50
CA MET A 106 16.62 -5.78 10.67
C MET A 106 17.20 -7.01 11.39
N GLN A 107 17.18 -8.17 10.72
CA GLN A 107 17.76 -9.40 11.23
C GLN A 107 19.28 -9.29 11.40
N THR A 108 19.81 -10.08 12.33
CA THR A 108 21.25 -10.25 12.54
C THR A 108 21.61 -11.73 12.53
N VAL A 109 22.79 -12.06 12.01
CA VAL A 109 23.35 -13.41 11.99
C VAL A 109 24.74 -13.32 12.60
N ASP A 110 25.01 -14.13 13.63
CA ASP A 110 26.27 -14.14 14.38
C ASP A 110 26.70 -12.73 14.88
N GLY A 111 25.72 -11.93 15.32
CA GLY A 111 25.93 -10.56 15.80
C GLY A 111 26.24 -9.53 14.70
N ARG A 112 26.11 -9.89 13.42
CA ARG A 112 26.32 -8.99 12.27
C ARG A 112 24.99 -8.68 11.58
N GLY A 113 24.84 -7.44 11.11
CA GLY A 113 23.71 -7.06 10.28
C GLY A 113 23.69 -7.81 8.95
N VAL A 114 22.49 -8.06 8.42
CA VAL A 114 22.29 -8.75 7.13
C VAL A 114 22.24 -7.72 6.00
N VAL A 115 22.95 -7.99 4.91
CA VAL A 115 22.85 -7.20 3.68
C VAL A 115 21.69 -7.73 2.83
N ASN A 116 20.59 -7.00 2.84
CA ASN A 116 19.41 -7.32 2.04
C ASN A 116 19.51 -6.69 0.64
N VAL A 117 19.29 -7.48 -0.40
CA VAL A 117 19.32 -7.01 -1.80
C VAL A 117 17.94 -7.16 -2.42
N LEU A 118 17.28 -6.03 -2.68
CA LEU A 118 16.02 -5.98 -3.42
C LEU A 118 16.30 -6.07 -4.92
N ALA A 119 16.26 -7.30 -5.44
CA ALA A 119 16.53 -7.57 -6.86
C ALA A 119 15.40 -7.03 -7.75
N ALA A 120 15.64 -5.86 -8.36
CA ALA A 120 14.69 -5.16 -9.22
C ALA A 120 14.99 -5.28 -10.72
N ASP A 121 15.81 -6.27 -11.14
CA ASP A 121 16.33 -6.45 -12.51
C ASP A 121 15.27 -6.26 -13.62
N ARG A 122 14.05 -6.77 -13.40
CA ARG A 122 12.93 -6.65 -14.35
C ARG A 122 12.03 -5.46 -14.06
N LEU A 123 11.94 -5.08 -12.79
CA LEU A 123 11.07 -4.03 -12.28
C LEU A 123 11.53 -2.64 -12.72
N MET A 124 12.82 -2.47 -13.05
CA MET A 124 13.34 -1.27 -13.71
C MET A 124 12.63 -0.96 -15.04
N ASN A 125 12.05 -1.97 -15.72
CA ASN A 125 11.23 -1.75 -16.92
C ASN A 125 9.82 -1.22 -16.61
N ALA A 126 9.44 -1.19 -15.34
CA ALA A 126 8.21 -0.58 -14.83
C ALA A 126 8.54 0.49 -13.76
N PRO A 127 9.13 1.65 -14.16
CA PRO A 127 9.62 2.67 -13.23
C PRO A 127 8.58 3.18 -12.22
N ARG A 128 7.31 3.22 -12.62
CA ARG A 128 6.20 3.65 -11.75
C ARG A 128 5.95 2.66 -10.62
N LEU A 129 5.91 1.35 -10.92
CA LEU A 129 5.74 0.32 -9.91
C LEU A 129 6.94 0.30 -8.95
N TYR A 130 8.15 0.45 -9.49
CA TYR A 130 9.37 0.58 -8.70
C TYR A 130 9.32 1.76 -7.73
N ALA A 131 9.05 2.97 -8.25
CA ALA A 131 8.98 4.18 -7.43
C ALA A 131 7.89 4.07 -6.36
N THR A 132 6.71 3.58 -6.72
CA THR A 132 5.60 3.36 -5.78
C THR A 132 5.98 2.38 -4.67
N PHE A 133 6.62 1.24 -4.99
CA PHE A 133 7.09 0.28 -4.00
C PHE A 133 8.10 0.89 -3.03
N LEU A 134 9.09 1.63 -3.54
CA LEU A 134 10.10 2.25 -2.70
C LEU A 134 9.51 3.28 -1.73
N LEU A 135 8.51 4.04 -2.19
CA LEU A 135 7.80 5.03 -1.38
C LEU A 135 6.92 4.40 -0.31
N TRP A 136 6.26 3.32 -0.67
CA TRP A 136 5.50 2.50 0.26
C TRP A 136 6.41 2.00 1.39
N MET A 137 7.54 1.39 1.04
CA MET A 137 8.51 0.88 2.02
C MET A 137 9.08 1.98 2.93
N LEU A 138 9.34 3.19 2.42
CA LEU A 138 9.72 4.34 3.25
C LEU A 138 8.63 4.71 4.26
N SER A 139 7.37 4.69 3.82
CA SER A 139 6.22 4.98 4.68
C SER A 139 6.06 3.90 5.76
N GLU A 140 6.15 2.63 5.38
CA GLU A 140 6.12 1.50 6.32
C GLU A 140 7.25 1.57 7.35
N LEU A 141 8.48 1.88 6.93
CA LEU A 141 9.59 2.09 7.87
C LEU A 141 9.29 3.19 8.89
N PHE A 142 8.69 4.29 8.44
CA PHE A 142 8.33 5.38 9.34
C PHE A 142 7.18 5.01 10.28
N GLU A 143 6.20 4.25 9.82
CA GLU A 143 5.01 3.90 10.61
C GLU A 143 5.28 2.78 11.62
N GLN A 144 5.97 1.72 11.21
CA GLN A 144 6.19 0.53 12.02
C GLN A 144 7.29 0.71 13.07
N LEU A 145 8.32 1.53 12.79
CA LEU A 145 9.46 1.63 13.69
C LEU A 145 9.21 2.57 14.87
N PRO A 146 9.58 2.20 16.11
CA PRO A 146 9.50 3.12 17.24
C PRO A 146 10.55 4.23 17.11
N GLU A 147 10.29 5.37 17.73
CA GLU A 147 11.32 6.39 17.92
C GLU A 147 12.33 5.90 18.97
N ILE A 148 13.62 5.91 18.62
CA ILE A 148 14.71 5.42 19.47
C ILE A 148 15.81 6.47 19.70
N GLY A 149 15.67 7.68 19.14
CA GLY A 149 16.62 8.76 19.32
C GLY A 149 17.86 8.61 18.44
N ASP A 150 19.05 8.77 19.04
CA ASP A 150 20.35 8.78 18.36
C ASP A 150 21.20 7.60 18.83
N PRO A 151 20.94 6.37 18.35
CA PRO A 151 21.72 5.20 18.73
C PRO A 151 23.13 5.23 18.11
N GLU A 152 24.11 4.61 18.77
CA GLU A 152 25.49 4.51 18.24
C GLU A 152 25.57 3.79 16.89
N GLN A 153 24.66 2.84 16.63
CA GLN A 153 24.55 2.11 15.38
C GLN A 153 23.15 2.25 14.80
N PRO A 154 23.00 2.41 13.48
CA PRO A 154 21.69 2.44 12.86
C PRO A 154 21.00 1.08 12.99
N ARG A 155 19.67 1.09 13.14
CA ARG A 155 18.85 -0.12 13.03
C ARG A 155 18.78 -0.63 11.60
N LEU A 156 18.78 0.30 10.64
CA LEU A 156 18.74 0.00 9.22
C LEU A 156 19.45 1.11 8.43
N ALA A 157 20.23 0.73 7.42
CA ALA A 157 20.71 1.65 6.39
C ALA A 157 20.07 1.26 5.06
N PHE A 158 19.29 2.17 4.49
CA PHE A 158 18.53 1.96 3.27
C PHE A 158 19.15 2.74 2.11
N PHE A 159 19.57 2.03 1.07
CA PHE A 159 20.20 2.61 -0.13
C PHE A 159 19.22 2.55 -1.31
N PHE A 160 18.85 3.72 -1.82
CA PHE A 160 18.07 3.86 -3.04
C PHE A 160 19.02 4.05 -4.20
N ASP A 161 19.28 2.95 -4.91
CA ASP A 161 19.95 3.03 -6.20
C ASP A 161 19.01 3.64 -7.26
N GLU A 162 19.57 4.41 -8.18
CA GLU A 162 18.83 5.19 -9.16
C GLU A 162 17.69 6.04 -8.55
N ALA A 163 18.02 6.77 -7.47
CA ALA A 163 17.09 7.59 -6.70
C ALA A 163 16.28 8.59 -7.56
N HIS A 164 16.77 8.98 -8.73
CA HIS A 164 16.06 9.83 -9.69
C HIS A 164 14.67 9.26 -10.08
N LEU A 165 14.50 7.93 -10.06
CA LEU A 165 13.24 7.26 -10.36
C LEU A 165 12.13 7.60 -9.34
N LEU A 166 12.50 7.94 -8.11
CA LEU A 166 11.54 8.34 -7.07
C LEU A 166 10.91 9.70 -7.34
N PHE A 167 11.68 10.62 -7.92
CA PHE A 167 11.31 12.04 -8.00
C PHE A 167 10.83 12.45 -9.39
N LYS A 168 11.20 11.71 -10.43
CA LYS A 168 10.75 11.97 -11.80
C LYS A 168 9.22 11.99 -11.87
N ASP A 169 8.68 13.13 -12.31
CA ASP A 169 7.24 13.39 -12.46
C ASP A 169 6.44 13.14 -11.17
N ALA A 170 7.08 13.23 -9.99
CA ALA A 170 6.41 13.02 -8.72
C ALA A 170 5.49 14.21 -8.39
N PRO A 171 4.22 13.98 -8.01
CA PRO A 171 3.34 15.05 -7.53
C PRO A 171 3.92 15.76 -6.32
N LYS A 172 3.64 17.06 -6.17
CA LYS A 172 4.17 17.87 -5.06
C LYS A 172 3.89 17.26 -3.68
N ALA A 173 2.66 16.79 -3.45
CA ALA A 173 2.27 16.16 -2.19
C ALA A 173 3.13 14.93 -1.85
N LEU A 174 3.58 14.20 -2.87
CA LEU A 174 4.44 13.04 -2.69
C LEU A 174 5.89 13.44 -2.37
N VAL A 175 6.41 14.47 -3.03
CA VAL A 175 7.75 15.01 -2.71
C VAL A 175 7.79 15.52 -1.26
N GLU A 176 6.77 16.28 -0.84
CA GLU A 176 6.62 16.76 0.55
C GLU A 176 6.55 15.59 1.53
N ARG A 177 5.87 14.50 1.15
CA ARG A 177 5.79 13.28 1.96
C ARG A 177 7.15 12.59 2.10
N ILE A 178 7.92 12.47 1.00
CA ILE A 178 9.27 11.90 1.03
C ILE A 178 10.17 12.74 1.92
N GLU A 179 10.16 14.05 1.75
CA GLU A 179 10.93 14.98 2.60
C GLU A 179 10.62 14.75 4.08
N LEU A 180 9.34 14.68 4.44
CA LEU A 180 8.89 14.42 5.80
C LEU A 180 9.41 13.07 6.31
N VAL A 181 9.26 12.00 5.53
CA VAL A 181 9.69 10.65 5.93
C VAL A 181 11.20 10.58 6.09
N VAL A 182 11.98 11.10 5.13
CA VAL A 182 13.45 11.13 5.21
C VAL A 182 13.91 11.91 6.45
N ARG A 183 13.25 13.02 6.78
CA ARG A 183 13.55 13.80 7.98
C ARG A 183 13.24 13.04 9.27
N LEU A 184 12.08 12.37 9.34
CA LEU A 184 11.61 11.76 10.58
C LEU A 184 12.16 10.35 10.83
N VAL A 185 12.47 9.58 9.78
CA VAL A 185 12.93 8.20 9.93
C VAL A 185 14.30 8.11 10.63
N ARG A 186 15.06 9.22 10.63
CA ARG A 186 16.32 9.33 11.38
C ARG A 186 16.14 9.07 12.87
N SER A 187 15.11 9.61 13.51
CA SER A 187 14.86 9.39 14.96
C SER A 187 14.42 7.95 15.28
N LYS A 188 14.10 7.16 14.25
CA LYS A 188 13.79 5.73 14.31
C LYS A 188 15.03 4.86 14.05
N GLY A 189 16.21 5.48 13.93
CA GLY A 189 17.49 4.81 13.69
C GLY A 189 17.67 4.29 12.27
N VAL A 190 16.96 4.87 11.29
CA VAL A 190 17.11 4.51 9.88
C VAL A 190 17.94 5.58 9.16
N GLY A 191 19.03 5.16 8.53
CA GLY A 191 19.81 5.99 7.61
C GLY A 191 19.32 5.81 6.17
N VAL A 192 18.95 6.90 5.50
CA VAL A 192 18.54 6.87 4.08
C VAL A 192 19.64 7.45 3.20
N TYR A 193 20.03 6.70 2.18
CA TYR A 193 21.05 7.08 1.20
C TYR A 193 20.45 7.08 -0.20
N PHE A 194 20.50 8.22 -0.88
CA PHE A 194 20.10 8.32 -2.29
C PHE A 194 21.33 8.27 -3.18
N VAL A 195 21.38 7.28 -4.06
CA VAL A 195 22.44 7.10 -5.05
C VAL A 195 21.89 7.50 -6.41
N THR A 196 22.52 8.48 -7.05
CA THR A 196 22.10 9.03 -8.34
C THR A 196 23.31 9.43 -9.17
N GLN A 197 23.16 9.41 -10.49
CA GLN A 197 24.18 9.87 -11.42
C GLN A 197 24.27 11.39 -11.47
N ASN A 198 23.15 12.09 -11.25
CA ASN A 198 23.08 13.55 -11.26
C ASN A 198 22.38 14.08 -10.01
N PRO A 199 23.03 14.98 -9.22
CA PRO A 199 22.43 15.56 -8.02
C PRO A 199 21.17 16.38 -8.34
N LEU A 200 21.06 16.95 -9.55
CA LEU A 200 19.90 17.75 -9.97
C LEU A 200 18.61 16.92 -10.12
N ASP A 201 18.71 15.60 -10.12
CA ASP A 201 17.54 14.72 -10.22
C ASP A 201 16.86 14.48 -8.85
N ILE A 202 17.45 15.00 -7.76
CA ILE A 202 16.87 14.97 -6.41
C ILE A 202 16.37 16.39 -6.07
N PRO A 203 15.13 16.55 -5.59
CA PRO A 203 14.59 17.85 -5.19
C PRO A 203 15.40 18.51 -4.06
N ASP A 204 15.60 19.82 -4.16
CA ASP A 204 16.37 20.62 -3.17
C ASP A 204 15.88 20.42 -1.73
N ALA A 205 14.56 20.33 -1.53
CA ALA A 205 13.97 20.13 -0.21
C ALA A 205 14.40 18.80 0.44
N VAL A 206 14.53 17.74 -0.38
CA VAL A 206 15.04 16.43 0.06
C VAL A 206 16.56 16.47 0.21
N LEU A 207 17.28 17.08 -0.75
CA LEU A 207 18.73 17.26 -0.67
C LEU A 207 19.13 17.98 0.62
N ALA A 208 18.37 18.97 1.07
CA ALA A 208 18.63 19.71 2.31
C ALA A 208 18.56 18.84 3.57
N GLN A 209 17.89 17.69 3.53
CA GLN A 209 17.84 16.73 4.64
C GLN A 209 19.02 15.75 4.65
N LEU A 210 19.83 15.71 3.59
CA LEU A 210 20.93 14.77 3.42
C LEU A 210 22.25 15.40 3.87
N GLY A 211 22.72 15.00 5.05
CA GLY A 211 23.94 15.56 5.65
C GLY A 211 25.25 14.92 5.16
N ASN A 212 25.24 13.62 4.86
CA ASN A 212 26.41 12.91 4.34
C ASN A 212 26.50 13.04 2.82
N ARG A 213 27.69 13.36 2.31
CA ARG A 213 27.97 13.50 0.87
C ARG A 213 29.17 12.64 0.47
N VAL A 214 28.97 11.85 -0.58
CA VAL A 214 30.01 11.10 -1.29
C VAL A 214 29.82 11.39 -2.77
N GLN A 215 30.76 12.13 -3.36
CA GLN A 215 30.68 12.59 -4.74
C GLN A 215 31.80 11.95 -5.56
N HIS A 216 31.42 11.14 -6.54
CA HIS A 216 32.34 10.60 -7.54
C HIS A 216 32.48 11.56 -8.73
N ALA A 217 33.33 11.21 -9.70
CA ALA A 217 33.56 12.01 -10.89
C ALA A 217 32.25 12.34 -11.65
N LEU A 218 32.06 13.60 -12.01
CA LEU A 218 31.02 14.03 -12.95
C LEU A 218 31.67 14.50 -14.24
N ARG A 219 31.18 14.01 -15.37
CA ARG A 219 31.66 14.45 -16.69
C ARG A 219 30.85 15.64 -17.15
N ALA A 220 31.50 16.80 -17.27
CA ALA A 220 30.85 18.04 -17.68
C ALA A 220 31.05 18.35 -19.18
N PHE A 221 30.15 17.87 -20.04
CA PHE A 221 30.20 18.15 -21.49
C PHE A 221 29.12 19.14 -21.94
N THR A 222 28.02 19.23 -21.19
CA THR A 222 26.90 20.11 -21.51
C THR A 222 26.73 21.21 -20.45
N PRO A 223 25.99 22.30 -20.76
CA PRO A 223 25.63 23.30 -19.76
C PRO A 223 24.85 22.73 -18.57
N ARG A 224 24.07 21.65 -18.78
CA ARG A 224 23.36 20.95 -17.70
C ARG A 224 24.36 20.26 -16.77
N ASP A 225 25.37 19.60 -17.33
CA ASP A 225 26.38 18.91 -16.52
C ASP A 225 27.23 19.89 -15.72
N GLN A 226 27.58 21.05 -16.30
CA GLN A 226 28.27 22.12 -15.57
C GLN A 226 27.45 22.63 -14.38
N LYS A 227 26.12 22.76 -14.54
CA LYS A 227 25.23 23.08 -13.42
C LYS A 227 25.21 21.97 -12.36
N ALA A 228 25.26 20.71 -12.78
CA ALA A 228 25.31 19.58 -11.86
C ALA A 228 26.61 19.56 -11.03
N VAL A 229 27.76 19.85 -11.65
CA VAL A 229 29.05 20.01 -10.96
C VAL A 229 28.97 21.13 -9.92
N LYS A 230 28.46 22.31 -10.30
CA LYS A 230 28.28 23.45 -9.39
C LYS A 230 27.34 23.15 -8.24
N ALA A 231 26.24 22.45 -8.53
CA ALA A 231 25.28 22.03 -7.50
C ALA A 231 25.92 21.05 -6.53
N ALA A 232 26.64 20.03 -7.02
CA ALA A 232 27.37 19.10 -6.17
C ALA A 232 28.37 19.83 -5.26
N ALA A 233 29.26 20.65 -5.83
CA ALA A 233 30.27 21.40 -5.09
C ALA A 233 29.67 22.32 -4.01
N SER A 234 28.57 23.01 -4.31
CA SER A 234 27.94 23.96 -3.37
C SER A 234 27.20 23.28 -2.20
N THR A 235 26.86 21.99 -2.33
CA THR A 235 26.22 21.20 -1.26
C THR A 235 27.23 20.56 -0.29
N MET A 236 28.53 20.70 -0.56
CA MET A 236 29.61 20.12 0.26
C MET A 236 30.30 21.22 1.07
N ARG A 237 30.87 20.84 2.22
CA ARG A 237 31.58 21.81 3.06
C ARG A 237 32.90 22.22 2.39
N PRO A 238 33.19 23.53 2.20
CA PRO A 238 34.41 23.96 1.53
C PRO A 238 35.68 23.49 2.24
N HIS A 239 36.72 23.17 1.46
CA HIS A 239 38.07 22.88 1.93
C HIS A 239 39.03 23.99 1.44
N PRO A 240 39.66 24.77 2.34
CA PRO A 240 40.67 25.76 1.95
C PRO A 240 41.81 25.12 1.16
N GLY A 241 42.03 25.53 -0.08
CA GLY A 241 43.09 24.98 -0.94
C GLY A 241 42.66 23.83 -1.86
N LEU A 242 41.37 23.43 -1.84
CA LEU A 242 40.81 22.49 -2.80
C LEU A 242 39.63 23.15 -3.53
N ASP A 243 39.76 23.34 -4.85
CA ASP A 243 38.65 23.74 -5.70
C ASP A 243 37.74 22.53 -5.93
N LEU A 244 36.58 22.53 -5.28
CA LEU A 244 35.64 21.41 -5.37
C LEU A 244 35.03 21.27 -6.77
N GLU A 245 34.77 22.37 -7.49
CA GLU A 245 34.21 22.30 -8.85
C GLU A 245 35.22 21.67 -9.82
N ALA A 246 36.48 22.12 -9.76
CA ALA A 246 37.55 21.54 -10.56
C ALA A 246 37.81 20.08 -10.18
N ALA A 247 37.92 19.80 -8.88
CA ALA A 247 38.21 18.46 -8.37
C ALA A 247 37.17 17.43 -8.83
N ILE A 248 35.86 17.76 -8.80
CA ILE A 248 34.79 16.86 -9.27
C ILE A 248 35.01 16.39 -10.71
N THR A 249 35.53 17.27 -11.58
CA THR A 249 35.79 16.93 -12.99
C THR A 249 37.08 16.15 -13.20
N GLU A 250 38.01 16.24 -12.25
CA GLU A 250 39.35 15.65 -12.30
C GLU A 250 39.48 14.32 -11.55
N LEU A 251 38.45 13.91 -10.78
CA LEU A 251 38.45 12.66 -10.03
C LEU A 251 38.70 11.46 -10.95
N ALA A 252 39.65 10.61 -10.57
CA ALA A 252 39.95 9.35 -11.24
C ALA A 252 39.04 8.22 -10.75
N VAL A 253 39.08 7.07 -11.44
CA VAL A 253 38.37 5.86 -11.00
C VAL A 253 38.89 5.45 -9.63
N GLY A 254 37.97 5.24 -8.69
CA GLY A 254 38.29 4.91 -7.30
C GLY A 254 38.50 6.11 -6.39
N GLU A 255 38.45 7.34 -6.91
CA GLU A 255 38.47 8.55 -6.09
C GLU A 255 37.06 9.09 -5.82
N ALA A 256 36.92 9.82 -4.72
CA ALA A 256 35.71 10.55 -4.36
C ALA A 256 36.05 11.81 -3.57
N LEU A 257 35.16 12.80 -3.61
CA LEU A 257 35.07 13.85 -2.60
C LEU A 257 34.09 13.40 -1.51
N VAL A 258 34.50 13.48 -0.25
CA VAL A 258 33.72 12.98 0.89
C VAL A 258 33.58 14.05 1.96
N SER A 259 32.35 14.26 2.41
CA SER A 259 31.99 15.14 3.54
C SER A 259 30.92 14.42 4.37
N LEU A 260 31.31 13.91 5.53
CA LEU A 260 30.43 13.17 6.44
C LEU A 260 30.08 14.02 7.66
N LEU A 261 29.00 13.70 8.35
CA LEU A 261 28.63 14.38 9.58
C LEU A 261 29.58 14.01 10.74
N ASP A 262 29.95 14.99 11.54
CA ASP A 262 30.63 14.80 12.83
C ASP A 262 29.63 14.37 13.93
N GLU A 263 30.13 14.09 15.14
CA GLU A 263 29.32 13.72 16.31
C GLU A 263 28.26 14.77 16.69
N LYS A 264 28.40 16.01 16.22
CA LYS A 264 27.44 17.10 16.44
C LYS A 264 26.49 17.28 15.26
N GLY A 265 26.50 16.36 14.29
CA GLY A 265 25.68 16.43 13.09
C GLY A 265 26.08 17.53 12.11
N ARG A 266 27.32 18.03 12.18
CA ARG A 266 27.84 19.06 11.26
C ARG A 266 28.68 18.39 10.17
N PRO A 267 28.54 18.79 8.90
CA PRO A 267 29.41 18.30 7.84
C PRO A 267 30.89 18.57 8.14
N SER A 268 31.74 17.56 7.99
CA SER A 268 33.19 17.66 8.05
C SER A 268 33.73 18.47 6.88
N VAL A 269 34.99 18.93 6.93
CA VAL A 269 35.63 19.49 5.73
C VAL A 269 35.60 18.42 4.62
N THR A 270 35.37 18.83 3.37
CA THR A 270 35.38 17.90 2.23
C THR A 270 36.81 17.47 1.91
N GLU A 271 37.04 16.16 1.85
CA GLU A 271 38.34 15.57 1.53
C GLU A 271 38.30 14.83 0.19
N ARG A 272 39.39 14.88 -0.59
CA ARG A 272 39.59 13.99 -1.74
C ARG A 272 40.23 12.69 -1.25
N VAL A 273 39.54 11.57 -1.46
CA VAL A 273 39.94 10.27 -0.91
C VAL A 273 39.93 9.18 -1.97
N PHE A 274 40.69 8.11 -1.72
CA PHE A 274 40.56 6.84 -2.43
C PHE A 274 39.56 5.94 -1.71
N VAL A 275 38.61 5.38 -2.45
CA VAL A 275 37.61 4.43 -1.95
C VAL A 275 38.19 3.03 -1.99
N LEU A 276 38.18 2.33 -0.86
CA LEU A 276 38.54 0.92 -0.76
C LEU A 276 37.25 0.06 -0.81
N PRO A 277 36.87 -0.49 -1.97
CA PRO A 277 35.68 -1.35 -2.05
C PRO A 277 35.93 -2.70 -1.38
N PRO A 278 34.89 -3.37 -0.86
CA PRO A 278 35.01 -4.75 -0.40
C PRO A 278 35.40 -5.66 -1.56
N GLY A 279 36.14 -6.74 -1.27
CA GLY A 279 36.45 -7.77 -2.25
C GLY A 279 35.14 -8.36 -2.81
N SER A 280 34.96 -8.28 -4.12
CA SER A 280 33.75 -8.75 -4.81
C SER A 280 34.11 -9.63 -6.00
N ARG A 281 33.16 -10.45 -6.44
CA ARG A 281 33.27 -11.24 -7.66
C ARG A 281 32.80 -10.41 -8.85
N LEU A 282 33.57 -10.40 -9.93
CA LEU A 282 33.11 -9.89 -11.22
C LEU A 282 32.07 -10.85 -11.81
N GLY A 283 30.85 -10.35 -12.02
CA GLY A 283 29.74 -11.09 -12.60
C GLY A 283 28.70 -11.60 -11.59
N PRO A 284 27.49 -11.92 -12.06
CA PRO A 284 26.37 -12.29 -11.20
C PRO A 284 26.58 -13.64 -10.51
N LEU A 285 25.72 -13.90 -9.51
CA LEU A 285 25.55 -15.23 -8.91
C LEU A 285 25.09 -16.26 -9.95
N THR A 286 25.63 -17.48 -9.88
CA THR A 286 25.09 -18.62 -10.63
C THR A 286 23.71 -18.99 -10.10
N ALA A 287 22.93 -19.75 -10.88
CA ALA A 287 21.59 -20.17 -10.47
C ALA A 287 21.62 -21.02 -9.18
N ASP A 288 22.58 -21.93 -9.07
CA ASP A 288 22.72 -22.84 -7.92
C ASP A 288 23.14 -22.08 -6.65
N GLU A 289 24.08 -21.15 -6.75
CA GLU A 289 24.46 -20.28 -5.62
C GLU A 289 23.27 -19.44 -5.15
N ARG A 290 22.51 -18.87 -6.09
CA ARG A 290 21.31 -18.09 -5.77
C ARG A 290 20.24 -18.96 -5.12
N GLN A 291 20.08 -20.20 -5.54
CA GLN A 291 19.15 -21.15 -4.92
C GLN A 291 19.58 -21.53 -3.50
N ALA A 292 20.87 -21.82 -3.29
CA ALA A 292 21.42 -22.13 -1.98
C ALA A 292 21.22 -20.97 -0.99
N LEU A 293 21.50 -19.73 -1.41
CA LEU A 293 21.26 -18.53 -0.59
C LEU A 293 19.79 -18.35 -0.23
N ARG A 294 18.87 -18.59 -1.17
CA ARG A 294 17.43 -18.53 -0.89
C ARG A 294 16.97 -19.62 0.08
N ALA A 295 17.50 -20.83 -0.06
CA ALA A 295 17.13 -21.94 0.80
C ALA A 295 17.67 -21.78 2.23
N GLY A 296 18.86 -21.18 2.39
CA GLY A 296 19.47 -20.90 3.69
C GLY A 296 19.05 -19.58 4.33
N SER A 297 18.15 -18.82 3.70
CA SER A 297 17.63 -17.55 4.21
C SER A 297 16.72 -17.76 5.43
N LEU A 298 16.77 -16.84 6.40
CA LEU A 298 15.93 -16.88 7.60
C LEU A 298 14.43 -16.81 7.28
N VAL A 299 14.06 -16.20 6.16
CA VAL A 299 12.67 -16.04 5.70
C VAL A 299 12.26 -17.09 4.66
N ALA A 300 13.07 -18.13 4.48
CA ALA A 300 12.78 -19.18 3.51
C ALA A 300 11.44 -19.86 3.80
N GLY A 301 10.59 -19.93 2.78
CA GLY A 301 9.28 -20.59 2.89
C GLY A 301 8.17 -19.71 3.45
N VAL A 302 8.46 -18.49 3.89
CA VAL A 302 7.43 -17.51 4.32
C VAL A 302 6.81 -16.87 3.08
N TYR A 303 7.61 -16.10 2.34
CA TYR A 303 7.11 -15.30 1.22
C TYR A 303 6.84 -16.13 -0.05
N GLU A 304 7.32 -17.36 -0.13
CA GLU A 304 6.96 -18.28 -1.21
C GLU A 304 5.49 -18.72 -1.14
N GLN A 305 4.88 -18.75 0.05
CA GLN A 305 3.49 -19.17 0.23
C GLN A 305 2.56 -18.01 -0.09
N THR A 306 1.69 -18.15 -1.08
CA THR A 306 0.61 -17.18 -1.32
C THR A 306 -0.54 -17.47 -0.36
N VAL A 307 -1.00 -16.45 0.35
CA VAL A 307 -2.17 -16.54 1.23
C VAL A 307 -3.33 -15.80 0.58
N ASP A 308 -4.48 -16.46 0.49
CA ASP A 308 -5.73 -15.92 -0.05
C ASP A 308 -6.78 -15.96 1.06
N ARG A 309 -7.07 -14.80 1.67
CA ARG A 309 -8.01 -14.65 2.79
C ARG A 309 -9.30 -14.02 2.27
N GLU A 310 -10.39 -14.22 3.00
CA GLU A 310 -11.66 -13.57 2.68
C GLU A 310 -11.49 -12.03 2.62
N SER A 311 -11.78 -11.47 1.46
CA SER A 311 -11.50 -10.09 1.08
C SER A 311 -12.73 -9.41 0.46
N ALA A 312 -12.57 -8.22 -0.12
CA ALA A 312 -13.68 -7.48 -0.70
C ALA A 312 -14.32 -8.27 -1.85
N TYR A 313 -13.52 -8.96 -2.66
CA TYR A 313 -14.00 -9.77 -3.76
C TYR A 313 -14.98 -10.85 -3.30
N GLU A 314 -14.63 -11.68 -2.31
CA GLU A 314 -15.49 -12.75 -1.81
C GLU A 314 -16.79 -12.18 -1.21
N LYS A 315 -16.66 -11.18 -0.32
CA LYS A 315 -17.83 -10.58 0.37
C LYS A 315 -18.83 -9.94 -0.58
N LEU A 316 -18.34 -9.30 -1.66
CA LEU A 316 -19.21 -8.69 -2.66
C LEU A 316 -19.88 -9.74 -3.55
N GLN A 317 -19.20 -10.84 -3.88
CA GLN A 317 -19.81 -11.95 -4.62
C GLN A 317 -20.90 -12.65 -3.83
N GLU A 318 -20.67 -12.89 -2.53
CA GLU A 318 -21.68 -13.47 -1.65
C GLU A 318 -22.93 -12.60 -1.59
N ARG A 319 -22.78 -11.27 -1.46
CA ARG A 319 -23.92 -10.33 -1.47
C ARG A 319 -24.67 -10.34 -2.80
N THR A 320 -23.96 -10.42 -3.91
CA THR A 320 -24.58 -10.49 -5.24
C THR A 320 -25.37 -11.79 -5.40
N THR A 321 -24.79 -12.91 -4.99
CA THR A 321 -25.44 -14.23 -5.03
C THR A 321 -26.67 -14.29 -4.10
N ALA A 322 -26.57 -13.71 -2.89
CA ALA A 322 -27.68 -13.63 -1.94
C ALA A 322 -28.83 -12.74 -2.45
N THR A 323 -28.54 -11.67 -3.18
CA THR A 323 -29.55 -10.77 -3.74
C THR A 323 -30.22 -11.36 -4.99
N SER A 324 -29.48 -12.12 -5.80
CA SER A 324 -30.01 -12.83 -6.98
C SER A 324 -30.75 -14.14 -6.65
N GLY A 325 -30.61 -14.66 -5.43
CA GLY A 325 -31.29 -15.87 -4.95
C GLY A 325 -32.66 -15.65 -4.28
N ALA A 326 -33.12 -14.41 -4.12
CA ALA A 326 -34.46 -14.12 -3.63
C ALA A 326 -35.50 -14.37 -4.75
N PRO A 327 -36.48 -15.27 -4.58
CA PRO A 327 -37.52 -15.47 -5.59
C PRO A 327 -38.28 -14.17 -5.78
N SER A 328 -38.22 -13.60 -7.00
CA SER A 328 -39.13 -12.54 -7.38
C SER A 328 -40.56 -13.07 -7.27
N PRO A 329 -41.48 -12.43 -6.53
CA PRO A 329 -42.87 -12.83 -6.55
C PRO A 329 -43.38 -12.65 -7.97
N SER A 330 -43.67 -13.77 -8.63
CA SER A 330 -44.31 -13.78 -9.95
C SER A 330 -45.61 -12.97 -9.85
N PRO A 331 -45.90 -12.06 -10.80
CA PRO A 331 -47.18 -11.37 -10.83
C PRO A 331 -48.30 -12.42 -10.96
N PRO A 332 -49.42 -12.32 -10.20
CA PRO A 332 -50.54 -13.21 -10.41
C PRO A 332 -51.07 -13.03 -11.83
N ALA A 333 -51.10 -14.11 -12.60
CA ALA A 333 -51.74 -14.14 -13.90
C ALA A 333 -53.24 -13.85 -13.72
N THR A 334 -53.74 -12.86 -14.46
CA THR A 334 -55.15 -12.50 -14.58
C THR A 334 -55.96 -13.66 -15.19
N PRO A 335 -57.06 -14.11 -14.56
CA PRO A 335 -58.07 -14.90 -15.24
C PRO A 335 -59.21 -14.00 -15.74
N ALA A 336 -59.62 -14.20 -16.99
CA ALA A 336 -60.76 -13.54 -17.60
C ALA A 336 -62.10 -14.22 -17.23
N SER A 337 -63.06 -13.39 -16.81
CA SER A 337 -64.53 -13.44 -17.00
C SER A 337 -65.39 -14.69 -16.68
N SER A 338 -66.12 -14.60 -15.56
CA SER A 338 -67.58 -14.76 -15.30
C SER A 338 -68.31 -16.13 -15.50
N PRO A 339 -69.49 -16.40 -14.85
CA PRO A 339 -70.33 -15.54 -14.00
C PRO A 339 -70.75 -16.13 -12.61
N ALA A 340 -71.42 -15.28 -11.80
CA ALA A 340 -71.96 -15.53 -10.45
C ALA A 340 -73.15 -16.54 -10.41
N PRO A 341 -73.55 -17.02 -9.20
CA PRO A 341 -74.56 -16.29 -8.42
C PRO A 341 -74.32 -16.23 -6.88
N GLU A 342 -75.19 -15.44 -6.25
CA GLU A 342 -75.45 -15.09 -4.82
C GLU A 342 -75.60 -16.32 -3.88
N ASP A 343 -75.63 -16.31 -2.54
CA ASP A 343 -75.94 -15.30 -1.51
C ASP A 343 -75.44 -15.81 -0.12
N SER A 344 -75.41 -14.92 0.88
CA SER A 344 -75.61 -15.14 2.33
C SER A 344 -74.48 -15.62 3.28
N GLY A 345 -74.25 -14.82 4.34
CA GLY A 345 -74.23 -15.34 5.72
C GLY A 345 -72.90 -15.38 6.51
N ALA A 346 -72.63 -14.30 7.26
CA ALA A 346 -72.05 -14.25 8.62
C ALA A 346 -71.06 -15.33 9.11
N ALA A 347 -69.85 -14.91 9.50
CA ALA A 347 -69.31 -15.02 10.87
C ALA A 347 -67.81 -14.67 10.89
N GLY A 348 -67.43 -13.78 11.79
CA GLY A 348 -66.06 -13.29 11.92
C GLY A 348 -65.11 -14.23 12.67
N GLY A 349 -63.81 -13.97 12.50
CA GLY A 349 -62.74 -14.47 13.35
C GLY A 349 -61.95 -15.64 12.76
N GLY A 350 -60.97 -15.37 11.89
CA GLY A 350 -60.19 -16.45 11.28
C GLY A 350 -58.79 -16.13 10.75
N LEU A 351 -58.23 -14.95 11.01
CA LEU A 351 -56.90 -14.57 10.49
C LEU A 351 -55.85 -14.19 11.55
N MET A 352 -56.28 -13.97 12.80
CA MET A 352 -55.38 -13.59 13.90
C MET A 352 -54.92 -14.80 14.75
N GLY A 353 -55.63 -15.94 14.67
CA GLY A 353 -55.28 -17.16 15.39
C GLY A 353 -54.09 -17.92 14.76
N GLY A 354 -54.04 -18.01 13.43
CA GLY A 354 -52.98 -18.74 12.73
C GLY A 354 -51.60 -18.08 12.77
N LEU A 355 -51.52 -16.76 12.98
CA LEU A 355 -50.25 -16.03 13.10
C LEU A 355 -49.63 -16.15 14.50
N ASN A 356 -50.46 -16.23 15.54
CA ASN A 356 -49.99 -16.38 16.91
C ASN A 356 -49.43 -17.79 17.18
N ASP A 357 -50.03 -18.82 16.58
CA ASP A 357 -49.58 -20.22 16.73
C ASP A 357 -48.21 -20.48 16.09
N LEU A 358 -47.87 -19.75 15.03
CA LEU A 358 -46.56 -19.82 14.36
C LEU A 358 -45.44 -19.10 15.14
N LEU A 359 -45.81 -18.11 15.97
CA LEU A 359 -44.86 -17.28 16.73
C LEU A 359 -44.58 -17.83 18.14
N PHE A 360 -45.59 -18.36 18.84
CA PHE A 360 -45.49 -18.69 20.27
C PHE A 360 -45.53 -20.18 20.60
N GLY A 361 -45.80 -21.06 19.62
CA GLY A 361 -45.89 -22.50 19.84
C GLY A 361 -47.20 -22.91 20.53
N HIS A 362 -47.60 -24.18 20.37
CA HIS A 362 -48.86 -24.70 20.91
C HIS A 362 -48.61 -25.95 21.78
N THR A 363 -49.58 -26.26 22.65
CA THR A 363 -49.59 -27.46 23.50
C THR A 363 -50.70 -28.41 23.03
N GLY A 364 -50.31 -29.62 22.61
CA GLY A 364 -51.27 -30.61 22.10
C GLY A 364 -52.05 -31.34 23.22
N PRO A 365 -53.15 -32.05 22.89
CA PRO A 365 -54.06 -32.69 23.87
C PRO A 365 -53.45 -33.86 24.67
N ARG A 366 -52.16 -34.16 24.48
CA ARG A 366 -51.40 -35.20 25.20
C ARG A 366 -50.10 -34.69 25.83
N GLY A 367 -49.98 -33.38 26.04
CA GLY A 367 -48.88 -32.79 26.83
C GLY A 367 -47.54 -32.62 26.10
N GLY A 368 -47.48 -32.80 24.79
CA GLY A 368 -46.31 -32.45 23.97
C GLY A 368 -46.27 -30.94 23.69
N LYS A 369 -45.12 -30.30 23.96
CA LYS A 369 -44.84 -28.89 23.62
C LYS A 369 -44.06 -28.84 22.30
N HIS A 370 -44.52 -28.04 21.34
CA HIS A 370 -43.79 -27.74 20.11
C HIS A 370 -43.37 -26.26 20.12
N ASP A 371 -42.06 -26.00 20.04
CA ASP A 371 -41.49 -24.65 20.12
C ASP A 371 -41.65 -23.87 18.80
N GLY A 372 -41.95 -22.57 18.90
CA GLY A 372 -42.12 -21.64 17.77
C GLY A 372 -40.81 -21.09 17.19
N LEU A 373 -40.88 -20.55 15.97
CA LEU A 373 -39.73 -20.12 15.14
C LEU A 373 -38.84 -19.03 15.77
N ALA A 374 -39.38 -18.23 16.71
CA ALA A 374 -38.61 -17.18 17.39
C ALA A 374 -37.53 -17.74 18.33
N GLN A 375 -37.73 -18.94 18.89
CA GLN A 375 -36.82 -19.54 19.87
C GLN A 375 -35.61 -20.23 19.19
N THR A 376 -35.77 -20.66 17.94
CA THR A 376 -34.72 -21.30 17.14
C THR A 376 -33.70 -20.28 16.61
N MET A 377 -34.12 -19.02 16.39
CA MET A 377 -33.21 -17.94 16.00
C MET A 377 -32.36 -17.42 17.16
N ALA A 378 -32.88 -17.42 18.39
CA ALA A 378 -32.12 -16.99 19.56
C ALA A 378 -30.98 -17.95 19.96
N ARG A 379 -31.13 -19.27 19.70
CA ARG A 379 -30.12 -20.29 20.05
C ARG A 379 -28.90 -20.32 19.12
N SER A 380 -29.03 -19.83 17.89
CA SER A 380 -27.92 -19.81 16.91
C SER A 380 -27.02 -18.58 17.05
N ALA A 381 -27.47 -17.50 17.70
CA ALA A 381 -26.70 -16.27 17.88
C ALA A 381 -25.62 -16.37 18.99
N VAL A 382 -25.70 -17.36 19.88
CA VAL A 382 -24.84 -17.42 21.09
C VAL A 382 -23.52 -18.17 20.87
N ARG A 383 -23.36 -18.92 19.76
CA ARG A 383 -22.11 -19.68 19.50
C ARG A 383 -21.07 -18.97 18.64
N THR A 384 -21.36 -17.80 18.07
CA THR A 384 -20.48 -17.13 17.10
C THR A 384 -19.82 -15.87 17.66
N ILE A 385 -20.16 -15.44 18.88
CA ILE A 385 -19.65 -14.20 19.49
C ILE A 385 -18.31 -14.40 20.24
N GLY A 386 -17.79 -15.63 20.30
CA GLY A 386 -16.68 -15.99 21.20
C GLY A 386 -15.24 -15.87 20.67
N THR A 387 -14.97 -15.62 19.38
CA THR A 387 -13.59 -15.71 18.84
C THR A 387 -13.16 -14.65 17.83
N SER A 388 -13.91 -13.54 17.67
CA SER A 388 -13.61 -12.54 16.61
C SER A 388 -13.36 -11.11 17.11
N VAL A 389 -13.03 -10.92 18.39
CA VAL A 389 -12.70 -9.60 18.94
C VAL A 389 -11.27 -9.64 19.47
N GLY A 390 -10.30 -9.32 18.61
CA GLY A 390 -8.90 -9.34 19.01
C GLY A 390 -7.89 -9.23 17.88
N ARG A 391 -8.08 -8.28 16.96
CA ARG A 391 -7.04 -7.63 16.14
C ARG A 391 -7.72 -6.56 15.30
N GLU A 392 -7.99 -5.45 15.96
CA GLU A 392 -8.20 -4.17 15.29
C GLU A 392 -6.89 -3.87 14.55
N ILE A 393 -6.96 -3.92 13.21
CA ILE A 393 -5.84 -3.58 12.34
C ILE A 393 -5.68 -2.06 12.45
N LEU A 394 -4.68 -1.62 13.21
CA LEU A 394 -4.10 -0.29 13.10
C LEU A 394 -3.49 -0.16 11.71
N ARG A 395 -4.30 0.32 10.75
CA ARG A 395 -3.83 0.81 9.46
C ARG A 395 -3.38 2.26 9.57
N GLY A 396 -2.40 2.60 8.75
CA GLY A 396 -1.85 3.93 8.53
C GLY A 396 -2.91 5.03 8.57
N VAL A 397 -2.84 5.84 9.62
CA VAL A 397 -3.77 6.94 9.94
C VAL A 397 -3.64 8.13 8.96
N LEU A 398 -2.93 7.97 7.86
CA LEU A 398 -2.61 9.07 6.92
C LEU A 398 -3.62 9.25 5.79
N GLY A 399 -4.65 8.41 5.70
CA GLY A 399 -5.80 8.63 4.81
C GLY A 399 -6.86 9.60 5.34
N GLY A 400 -6.80 10.06 6.61
CA GLY A 400 -7.96 10.67 7.27
C GLY A 400 -7.85 12.07 7.90
N ILE A 401 -6.65 12.64 8.12
CA ILE A 401 -6.49 13.72 9.13
C ILE A 401 -6.32 15.17 8.60
N PHE A 402 -6.42 15.46 7.31
CA PHE A 402 -6.44 16.87 6.85
C PHE A 402 -7.57 17.20 5.89
N GLY A 403 -8.79 17.27 6.44
CA GLY A 403 -9.96 17.85 5.78
C GLY A 403 -10.87 18.55 6.79
N GLY A 404 -10.58 19.81 7.12
CA GLY A 404 -11.47 20.57 8.02
C GLY A 404 -10.94 21.90 8.56
N LYS A 405 -10.54 22.85 7.71
CA LYS A 405 -10.29 24.23 8.13
C LYS A 405 -11.64 24.95 8.29
N LYS A 406 -12.24 24.89 9.50
CA LYS A 406 -13.37 25.76 9.86
C LYS A 406 -12.85 27.13 10.29
N ARG A 407 -13.32 28.15 9.58
CA ARG A 407 -13.33 29.57 9.97
C ARG A 407 -13.74 29.73 11.44
N ARG A 408 -12.94 30.47 12.20
CA ARG A 408 -13.42 31.58 13.02
C ARG A 408 -12.32 32.61 13.18
#